data_AF-A0A949AHE8-F1
#
_entry.id   AF-A0A949AHE8-F1
#
_cell.length_a   1.000
_cell.length_b   1.000
_cell.length_c   1.000
_cell.angle_alpha   90.00
_cell.angle_beta   90.00
_cell.angle_gamma   90.00
#
_symmetry.space_group_name_H-M   'P 1'
#
loop_
_entity.id
_entity.type
_entity.pdbx_description
1 polymer ?
#
loop_
_entity_poly.entity_id
_entity_poly.type
_entity_poly.pdbx_seq_one_letter_code
_entity_poly.pdbx_strand_id
1 'polypeptide(L)' 'MSKKDENEAFKNCAACKKALLMQRRYYRNNAYYCNNNCFQNKQKADAEKAEADAAGAAV' A
#
# COMPACT_ATOMS: atom_id res chain seq x y z
N MET A 1 17.26 7.96 26.20
CA MET A 1 15.92 8.06 25.57
C MET A 1 15.90 7.24 24.29
N SER A 2 14.75 6.61 24.04
CA SER A 2 14.37 5.66 22.98
C SER A 2 14.97 5.89 21.59
N LYS A 3 15.64 4.85 21.07
CA LYS A 3 16.00 4.71 19.65
C LYS A 3 15.23 3.53 19.04
N LYS A 4 13.90 3.59 19.16
CA LYS A 4 12.98 2.91 18.25
C LYS A 4 12.61 3.98 17.23
N ASP A 5 12.70 3.70 15.93
CA ASP A 5 11.80 4.24 14.88
C ASP A 5 12.35 4.17 13.45
N GLU A 6 13.59 3.73 13.21
CA GLU A 6 14.10 3.70 11.82
C GLU A 6 13.62 2.45 11.01
N ASN A 7 12.90 1.53 11.64
CA ASN A 7 12.36 0.32 10.99
C ASN A 7 10.84 0.17 11.20
N GLU A 8 10.08 1.27 11.27
CA GLU A 8 8.61 1.22 11.40
C GLU A 8 7.89 1.68 10.12
N ALA A 9 8.59 2.30 9.17
CA ALA A 9 7.97 2.86 7.96
C ALA A 9 7.35 1.82 7.01
N PHE A 10 7.84 0.56 7.03
CA PHE A 10 7.39 -0.50 6.11
C PHE A 10 6.62 -1.63 6.79
N LYS A 11 6.29 -1.48 8.07
CA LYS A 11 5.60 -2.52 8.83
C LYS A 11 4.09 -2.36 8.83
N ASN A 12 3.50 -1.35 8.22
CA ASN A 12 2.05 -1.14 8.33
C ASN A 12 1.33 -1.28 6.99
N CYS A 13 0.14 -1.87 7.02
CA CYS A 13 -0.69 -2.05 5.85
C CYS A 13 -1.15 -0.70 5.31
N ALA A 14 -0.89 -0.39 4.04
CA ALA A 14 -1.29 0.86 3.42
C ALA A 14 -2.82 1.06 3.33
N ALA A 15 -3.61 -0.02 3.49
CA ALA A 15 -5.08 0.06 3.49
C ALA A 15 -5.66 0.29 4.89
N CYS A 16 -5.28 -0.54 5.87
CA CYS A 16 -5.92 -0.56 7.20
C CYS A 16 -4.99 -0.10 8.33
N LYS A 17 -3.76 0.32 8.02
CA LYS A 17 -2.72 0.78 8.96
C LYS A 17 -2.33 -0.24 10.05
N LYS A 18 -2.83 -1.48 9.99
CA LYS A 18 -2.43 -2.56 10.90
C LYS A 18 -0.98 -2.98 10.66
N ALA A 19 -0.32 -3.44 11.71
CA ALA A 19 0.98 -4.07 11.61
C ALA A 19 0.95 -5.28 10.65
N LEU A 20 1.93 -5.32 9.77
CA LEU A 20 2.20 -6.34 8.78
C LEU A 20 3.11 -7.39 9.43
N LEU A 21 2.63 -8.61 9.41
CA LEU A 21 3.47 -9.76 9.69
C LEU A 21 4.33 -10.00 8.45
N MET A 22 5.66 -10.01 8.60
CA MET A 22 6.61 -10.18 7.49
C MET A 22 6.31 -11.39 6.60
N GLN A 23 5.66 -12.42 7.17
CA GLN A 23 5.32 -13.69 6.52
C GLN A 23 4.12 -13.60 5.55
N ARG A 24 3.23 -12.61 5.68
CA ARG A 24 2.02 -12.49 4.86
C ARG A 24 1.77 -11.04 4.44
N ARG A 25 2.64 -10.52 3.58
CA ARG A 25 2.51 -9.18 2.98
C ARG A 25 2.36 -9.27 1.47
N TYR A 26 1.35 -8.59 0.96
CA TYR A 26 1.16 -8.38 -0.48
C TYR A 26 1.79 -7.04 -0.84
N TYR A 27 2.60 -6.98 -1.90
CA TYR A 27 3.30 -5.75 -2.32
C TYR A 27 2.76 -5.25 -3.65
N ARG A 28 2.45 -3.95 -3.76
CA ARG A 28 2.03 -3.28 -5.00
C ARG A 28 2.13 -1.76 -4.89
N ASN A 29 2.53 -1.09 -5.98
CA ASN A 29 2.67 0.36 -6.08
C ASN A 29 3.44 0.98 -4.90
N ASN A 30 4.61 0.41 -4.57
CA ASN A 30 5.45 0.82 -3.44
C ASN A 30 4.78 0.74 -2.06
N ALA A 31 3.68 0.00 -1.94
CA ALA A 31 2.94 -0.18 -0.70
C ALA A 31 2.77 -1.68 -0.33
N TYR A 32 2.72 -1.95 0.98
CA TYR A 32 2.49 -3.29 1.52
C TYR A 32 1.10 -3.43 2.13
N TYR A 33 0.51 -4.63 2.02
CA TYR A 33 -0.84 -4.95 2.48
C TYR A 33 -0.87 -6.23 3.32
N CYS A 34 -1.67 -6.24 4.39
CA CYS A 34 -1.71 -7.34 5.36
C CYS A 34 -2.46 -8.59 4.87
N ASN A 35 -3.36 -8.43 3.90
CA ASN A 35 -4.18 -9.52 3.36
C ASN A 35 -4.69 -9.21 1.95
N ASN A 36 -5.22 -10.24 1.28
CA ASN A 36 -5.75 -10.13 -0.07
C ASN A 36 -6.90 -9.13 -0.19
N ASN A 37 -7.78 -9.03 0.83
CA ASN A 37 -8.86 -8.02 0.84
C ASN A 37 -8.33 -6.58 0.80
N CYS A 38 -7.34 -6.25 1.63
CA CYS A 38 -6.69 -4.94 1.66
C CYS A 38 -5.99 -4.62 0.35
N PHE A 39 -5.36 -5.65 -0.25
CA PHE A 39 -4.72 -5.55 -1.55
C PHE A 39 -5.74 -5.29 -2.66
N GLN A 40 -6.83 -6.06 -2.74
CA GLN A 40 -7.87 -5.91 -3.77
C GLN A 40 -8.61 -4.58 -3.67
N ASN A 41 -8.97 -4.14 -2.47
CA ASN A 41 -9.61 -2.82 -2.31
C ASN A 41 -8.75 -1.69 -2.84
N LYS A 42 -7.43 -1.74 -2.59
CA LYS A 42 -6.50 -0.72 -3.11
C LYS A 42 -6.20 -0.92 -4.58
N GLN A 43 -6.17 -2.15 -5.09
CA GLN A 43 -6.06 -2.43 -6.51
C GLN A 43 -7.25 -1.86 -7.30
N LYS A 44 -8.48 -2.00 -6.79
CA LYS A 44 -9.68 -1.42 -7.41
C LYS A 44 -9.63 0.10 -7.41
N ALA A 45 -9.31 0.71 -6.27
CA ALA A 45 -9.17 2.17 -6.15
C ALA A 45 -8.04 2.75 -7.03
N ASP A 46 -6.97 1.99 -7.24
CA ASP A 46 -5.85 2.36 -8.10
C ASP A 46 -6.18 2.21 -9.58
N ALA A 47 -6.91 1.15 -9.97
CA ALA A 47 -7.42 0.99 -11.33
C ALA A 47 -8.33 2.17 -11.73
N GLU A 48 -9.23 2.58 -10.83
CA GLU A 48 -10.10 3.75 -11.03
C GLU A 48 -9.29 5.06 -11.18
N LYS A 49 -8.14 5.16 -10.49
CA LYS A 49 -7.25 6.33 -10.57
C LYS A 49 -6.36 6.33 -11.81
N ALA A 50 -5.93 5.16 -12.27
CA ALA A 50 -5.09 5.01 -13.46
C ALA A 50 -5.85 5.38 -14.75
N GLU A 51 -7.16 5.13 -14.80
CA GLU A 51 -8.02 5.57 -15.90
C GLU A 51 -8.17 7.10 -15.95
N ALA A 52 -8.06 7.79 -14.80
CA ALA A 52 -8.09 9.25 -14.76
C ALA A 52 -6.74 9.91 -15.13
N ASP A 53 -5.61 9.24 -14.89
CA ASP A 53 -4.27 9.78 -15.18
C ASP A 53 -3.85 9.53 -16.64
N ALA A 54 -4.33 8.45 -17.27
CA ALA A 54 -4.10 8.17 -18.69
C ALA A 54 -4.78 9.18 -19.64
N ALA A 55 -5.75 9.96 -19.16
CA ALA A 55 -6.39 11.05 -19.92
C ALA A 55 -5.65 12.40 -19.81
N GLY A 56 -4.61 12.51 -18.96
CA GLY A 56 -3.90 13.77 -18.69
C GLY A 56 -2.48 13.88 -19.23
N ALA A 57 -1.85 12.79 -19.68
CA ALA A 57 -0.44 12.77 -20.11
C ALA A 57 -0.24 12.99 -21.63
N ALA A 58 -1.14 13.74 -22.27
CA ALA A 58 -1.02 14.16 -23.66
C ALA A 58 -1.39 15.65 -23.81
N VAL A 59 -0.67 16.53 -23.12
CA VAL A 59 -0.57 17.97 -23.43
C VAL A 59 0.91 18.36 -23.40
#